data_AF-A0A6P5RYE0-F1
#
_entry.id   AF-A0A6P5RYE0-F1
#
_cell.length_a   1.000
_cell.length_b   1.000
_cell.length_c   1.000
_cell.angle_alpha   90.00
_cell.angle_beta   90.00
_cell.angle_gamma   90.00
#
_symmetry.space_group_name_H-M   'P 1'
#
loop_
_entity.id
_entity.type
_entity.pdbx_description
1 polymer ?
#
loop_
_entity_poly.entity_id
_entity_poly.type
_entity_poly.pdbx_seq_one_letter_code
_entity_poly.pdbx_strand_id
1 'polypeptide(L)'
;MMSLKEMVNKPFDKARLKGTFITSVYALFLSTCILLGLISLLTTYFVVLRNFGCDVFFAALCLPAFVGLLALYLAFSAVWNMSLVISMLDGVHGTGALALAIYYSRGSEWRGLRLMLVFFAWGEGLRLPCLYFGCYEREYGIVAQISLFCLGNVLKWVVCMVYFNDCKNRAFEKKECVESVDDEVGTQVEAVGE
;
A
#
# COMPACT_ATOMS: atom_id res chain seq x y z
N MET A 1 23.04 4.16 -2.02
CA MET A 1 22.12 3.01 -1.86
C MET A 1 22.23 2.50 -0.43
N MET A 2 21.14 2.50 0.33
CA MET A 2 21.15 2.05 1.73
C MET A 2 21.29 0.53 1.79
N SER A 3 22.13 -0.02 2.67
CA SER A 3 22.29 -1.48 2.76
C SER A 3 21.14 -2.12 3.56
N LEU A 4 20.77 -3.36 3.22
CA LEU A 4 19.69 -4.09 3.91
C LEU A 4 19.98 -4.23 5.43
N LYS A 5 21.26 -4.31 5.81
CA LYS A 5 21.72 -4.33 7.21
C LYS A 5 21.42 -3.03 7.95
N GLU A 6 21.63 -1.88 7.31
CA GLU A 6 21.29 -0.57 7.90
C GLU A 6 19.78 -0.40 8.05
N MET A 7 19.02 -0.86 7.06
CA MET A 7 17.54 -0.79 7.08
C MET A 7 16.93 -1.59 8.23
N VAL A 8 17.57 -2.69 8.65
CA VAL A 8 17.13 -3.52 9.78
C VAL A 8 17.59 -2.98 11.13
N ASN A 9 18.76 -2.34 11.24
CA ASN A 9 19.30 -1.88 12.53
C ASN A 9 18.82 -0.48 12.96
N LYS A 10 18.50 0.40 12.01
CA LYS A 10 18.03 1.77 12.29
C LYS A 10 16.66 1.90 13.00
N PRO A 11 15.65 1.03 12.82
CA PRO A 11 14.27 1.27 13.27
C PRO A 11 14.01 1.00 14.77
N PHE A 12 14.95 0.39 15.50
CA PHE A 12 14.72 -0.07 16.89
C PHE A 12 14.89 1.01 17.99
N ASP A 13 14.96 2.29 17.63
CA ASP A 13 14.94 3.38 18.61
C ASP A 13 13.50 3.62 19.14
N LYS A 14 13.36 3.76 20.46
CA LYS A 14 12.09 3.92 21.17
C LYS A 14 11.27 5.10 20.67
N ALA A 15 11.91 6.23 20.36
CA ALA A 15 11.22 7.41 19.83
C ALA A 15 10.62 7.14 18.43
N ARG A 16 11.36 6.41 17.59
CA ARG A 16 10.95 6.03 16.23
C ARG A 16 9.83 4.99 16.24
N LEU A 17 9.87 4.04 17.18
CA LEU A 17 8.79 3.07 17.36
C LEU A 17 7.47 3.77 17.72
N LYS A 18 7.51 4.74 18.64
CA LYS A 18 6.31 5.51 19.01
C LYS A 18 5.75 6.29 17.82
N GLY A 19 6.60 6.95 17.05
CA GLY A 19 6.16 7.68 15.86
C GLY A 19 5.62 6.75 14.77
N THR A 20 6.27 5.61 14.53
CA THR A 20 5.81 4.59 13.57
C THR A 20 4.45 4.02 13.98
N PHE A 21 4.22 3.83 15.28
CA PHE A 21 2.91 3.43 15.80
C PHE A 21 1.82 4.44 15.44
N ILE A 22 2.09 5.75 15.54
CA ILE A 22 1.14 6.79 15.14
C ILE A 22 0.80 6.68 13.64
N THR A 23 1.81 6.55 12.77
CA THR A 23 1.58 6.34 11.33
C THR A 23 0.76 5.09 11.07
N SER A 24 1.04 4.00 11.81
CA SER A 24 0.29 2.76 11.72
C SER A 24 -1.17 2.94 12.12
N VAL A 25 -1.47 3.72 13.16
CA VAL A 25 -2.87 4.00 13.55
C VAL A 25 -3.61 4.72 12.43
N TYR A 26 -3.01 5.72 11.79
CA TYR A 26 -3.63 6.40 10.64
C TYR A 26 -3.86 5.45 9.46
N ALA A 27 -2.85 4.65 9.11
CA ALA A 27 -2.94 3.66 8.04
C ALA A 27 -4.05 2.63 8.31
N LEU A 28 -4.11 2.11 9.54
CA LEU A 28 -5.12 1.13 9.95
C LEU A 28 -6.52 1.73 9.98
N PHE A 29 -6.67 2.95 10.48
CA PHE A 29 -7.95 3.65 10.51
C PHE A 29 -8.51 3.83 9.10
N LEU A 30 -7.71 4.39 8.19
CA LEU A 30 -8.10 4.60 6.80
C LEU A 30 -8.40 3.28 6.08
N SER A 31 -7.56 2.26 6.28
CA SER A 31 -7.78 0.91 5.74
C SER A 31 -9.11 0.33 6.23
N THR A 32 -9.40 0.45 7.53
CA THR A 32 -10.63 -0.09 8.13
C THR A 32 -11.87 0.58 7.56
N CYS A 33 -11.86 1.90 7.38
CA CYS A 33 -12.96 2.63 6.76
C CYS A 33 -13.30 2.11 5.35
N ILE A 34 -12.29 1.89 4.49
CA ILE A 34 -12.52 1.39 3.13
C ILE A 34 -13.01 -0.07 3.15
N LEU A 35 -12.42 -0.91 4.02
CA LEU A 35 -12.84 -2.31 4.17
C LEU A 35 -14.30 -2.43 4.68
N LEU A 36 -14.72 -1.56 5.61
CA LEU A 36 -16.11 -1.50 6.06
C LEU A 36 -17.05 -1.13 4.92
N GLY A 37 -16.65 -0.20 4.04
CA GLY A 37 -17.38 0.12 2.83
C GLY A 37 -17.53 -1.08 1.88
N LEU A 38 -16.45 -1.85 1.67
CA LEU A 38 -16.48 -3.07 0.86
C LEU A 38 -17.41 -4.14 1.45
N ILE A 39 -17.34 -4.38 2.77
CA ILE A 39 -18.20 -5.34 3.46
C ILE A 39 -19.67 -4.91 3.38
N SER A 40 -19.94 -3.61 3.55
CA SER A 40 -21.29 -3.05 3.43
C SER A 40 -21.87 -3.25 2.02
N LEU A 41 -21.08 -3.02 0.97
CA LEU A 41 -21.49 -3.29 -0.40
C LEU A 41 -21.75 -4.77 -0.68
N LEU A 42 -20.86 -5.66 -0.23
CA LEU A 42 -21.04 -7.11 -0.34
C LEU A 42 -22.32 -7.58 0.36
N THR A 43 -22.57 -7.06 1.57
CA THR A 43 -23.77 -7.40 2.35
C THR A 43 -25.02 -6.90 1.65
N THR A 44 -25.00 -5.65 1.16
CA THR A 44 -26.14 -5.05 0.44
C THR A 44 -26.43 -5.82 -0.85
N TYR A 45 -25.38 -6.15 -1.62
CA TYR A 45 -25.49 -6.99 -2.80
C TYR A 45 -26.15 -8.33 -2.44
N PHE A 46 -25.61 -9.09 -1.49
CA PHE A 46 -26.13 -10.41 -1.14
C PHE A 46 -27.58 -10.38 -0.61
N VAL A 47 -27.91 -9.44 0.28
CA VAL A 47 -29.26 -9.31 0.86
C VAL A 47 -30.28 -8.91 -0.21
N VAL A 48 -29.94 -7.97 -1.10
CA VAL A 48 -30.86 -7.48 -2.13
C VAL A 48 -31.01 -8.50 -3.27
N LEU A 49 -29.93 -9.12 -3.73
CA LEU A 49 -29.96 -10.16 -4.76
C LEU A 49 -30.84 -11.34 -4.34
N ARG A 50 -30.68 -11.78 -3.09
CA ARG A 50 -31.41 -12.93 -2.53
C ARG A 50 -32.90 -12.65 -2.33
N ASN A 51 -33.27 -11.40 -2.06
CA ASN A 51 -34.65 -11.04 -1.72
C ASN A 51 -35.48 -10.49 -2.88
N PHE A 52 -34.89 -9.81 -3.87
CA PHE A 52 -35.65 -9.02 -4.84
C PHE A 52 -35.69 -9.59 -6.27
N GLY A 53 -34.95 -10.65 -6.59
CA GLY A 53 -34.96 -11.24 -7.95
C GLY A 53 -34.42 -10.33 -9.06
N CYS A 54 -33.95 -9.12 -8.71
CA CYS A 54 -33.35 -8.13 -9.62
C CYS A 54 -31.84 -8.35 -9.79
N ASP A 55 -31.45 -9.55 -10.19
CA ASP A 55 -30.05 -10.00 -10.23
C ASP A 55 -29.19 -9.12 -11.16
N VAL A 56 -29.64 -8.92 -12.39
CA VAL A 56 -28.82 -8.28 -13.44
C VAL A 56 -28.56 -6.79 -13.18
N PHE A 57 -29.56 -6.02 -12.75
CA PHE A 57 -29.42 -4.58 -12.53
C PHE A 57 -28.57 -4.26 -11.29
N PHE A 58 -28.79 -4.99 -10.20
CA PHE A 58 -27.99 -4.83 -8.98
C PHE A 58 -26.56 -5.34 -9.17
N ALA A 59 -26.36 -6.45 -9.88
CA ALA A 59 -25.02 -6.91 -10.25
C ALA A 59 -24.29 -5.87 -11.11
N ALA A 60 -24.98 -5.24 -12.07
CA ALA A 60 -24.40 -4.21 -12.94
C ALA A 60 -23.93 -2.95 -12.18
N LEU A 61 -24.54 -2.61 -11.04
CA LEU A 61 -24.13 -1.46 -10.22
C LEU A 61 -23.16 -1.84 -9.10
N CYS A 62 -23.40 -2.94 -8.41
CA CYS A 62 -22.59 -3.36 -7.28
C CYS A 62 -21.21 -3.88 -7.69
N LEU A 63 -21.10 -4.60 -8.81
CA LEU A 63 -19.83 -5.17 -9.23
C LEU A 63 -18.81 -4.08 -9.62
N PRO A 64 -19.13 -3.08 -10.46
CA PRO A 64 -18.20 -1.98 -10.73
C PRO A 64 -17.88 -1.15 -9.48
N ALA A 65 -18.86 -0.90 -8.60
CA ALA A 65 -18.63 -0.19 -7.34
C ALA A 65 -17.65 -0.95 -6.43
N PHE A 66 -17.82 -2.27 -6.32
CA PHE A 66 -16.92 -3.14 -5.60
C PHE A 66 -15.51 -3.12 -6.19
N VAL A 67 -15.38 -3.30 -7.51
CA VAL A 67 -14.09 -3.25 -8.21
C VAL A 67 -13.42 -1.89 -8.04
N GLY A 68 -14.17 -0.80 -8.14
CA GLY A 68 -13.67 0.56 -7.94
C GLY A 68 -13.15 0.81 -6.52
N LEU A 69 -13.92 0.41 -5.49
CA LEU A 69 -13.48 0.52 -4.10
C LEU A 69 -12.31 -0.40 -3.78
N LEU A 70 -12.25 -1.59 -4.38
CA LEU A 70 -11.11 -2.49 -4.25
C LEU A 70 -9.85 -1.87 -4.88
N ALA A 71 -9.96 -1.31 -6.09
CA ALA A 71 -8.86 -0.62 -6.73
C ALA A 71 -8.38 0.58 -5.90
N LEU A 72 -9.32 1.36 -5.33
CA LEU A 72 -9.02 2.45 -4.41
C LEU A 72 -8.27 1.95 -3.17
N TYR A 73 -8.76 0.88 -2.54
CA TYR A 73 -8.12 0.24 -1.40
C TYR A 73 -6.68 -0.19 -1.73
N LEU A 74 -6.45 -0.83 -2.87
CA LEU A 74 -5.13 -1.30 -3.28
C LEU A 74 -4.17 -0.14 -3.56
N ALA A 75 -4.63 0.92 -4.23
CA ALA A 75 -3.84 2.12 -4.49
C ALA A 75 -3.42 2.81 -3.18
N PHE A 76 -4.36 3.00 -2.26
CA PHE A 76 -4.06 3.60 -0.95
C PHE A 76 -3.25 2.68 -0.04
N SER A 77 -3.42 1.36 -0.14
CA SER A 77 -2.57 0.38 0.55
C SER A 77 -1.10 0.54 0.15
N ALA A 78 -0.81 0.86 -1.11
CA ALA A 78 0.56 1.15 -1.53
C ALA A 78 1.14 2.33 -0.76
N VAL A 79 0.37 3.41 -0.63
CA VAL A 79 0.75 4.63 0.10
C VAL A 79 0.91 4.36 1.61
N TRP A 80 0.00 3.61 2.23
CA TRP A 80 0.07 3.30 3.66
C TRP A 80 1.26 2.40 4.01
N ASN A 81 1.55 1.37 3.21
CA ASN A 81 2.73 0.53 3.46
C ASN A 81 4.03 1.32 3.23
N MET A 82 4.05 2.22 2.25
CA MET A 82 5.16 3.15 2.02
C MET A 82 5.35 4.13 3.18
N SER A 83 4.28 4.68 3.74
CA SER A 83 4.37 5.62 4.87
C SER A 83 4.90 4.94 6.14
N LEU A 84 4.56 3.66 6.35
CA LEU A 84 5.16 2.84 7.40
C LEU A 84 6.67 2.66 7.21
N VAL A 85 7.09 2.34 5.98
CA VAL A 85 8.51 2.22 5.63
C VAL A 85 9.25 3.54 5.86
N ILE A 86 8.67 4.68 5.44
CA ILE A 86 9.22 6.03 5.66
C ILE A 86 9.34 6.33 7.16
N SER A 87 8.34 5.96 7.96
CA SER A 87 8.39 6.13 9.41
C SER A 87 9.53 5.34 10.04
N MET A 88 9.71 4.08 9.61
CA MET A 88 10.76 3.20 10.11
C MET A 88 12.17 3.60 9.65
N LEU A 89 12.32 4.10 8.42
CA LEU A 89 13.64 4.36 7.80
C LEU A 89 14.09 5.82 7.90
N ASP A 90 13.19 6.75 7.63
CA ASP A 90 13.46 8.19 7.59
C ASP A 90 13.01 8.89 8.90
N GLY A 91 12.20 8.24 9.74
CA GLY A 91 11.81 8.79 11.05
C GLY A 91 10.83 9.97 10.95
N VAL A 92 10.16 10.10 9.81
CA VAL A 92 9.04 11.03 9.61
C VAL A 92 7.75 10.28 9.93
N HIS A 93 6.82 10.89 10.67
CA HIS A 93 5.69 10.16 11.25
C HIS A 93 4.33 10.79 10.90
N GLY A 94 3.26 10.01 11.09
CA GLY A 94 1.87 10.45 10.94
C GLY A 94 1.55 10.96 9.54
N THR A 95 0.93 12.15 9.49
CA THR A 95 0.56 12.82 8.23
C THR A 95 1.76 13.21 7.38
N GLY A 96 2.90 13.55 8.00
CA GLY A 96 4.14 13.83 7.29
C GLY A 96 4.62 12.63 6.49
N ALA A 97 4.59 11.43 7.08
CA ALA A 97 4.97 10.19 6.40
C ALA A 97 4.03 9.85 5.24
N LEU A 98 2.72 10.13 5.41
CA LEU A 98 1.71 9.93 4.36
C LEU A 98 1.91 10.90 3.19
N ALA A 99 2.13 12.18 3.46
CA ALA A 99 2.39 13.17 2.43
C ALA A 99 3.64 12.82 1.60
N LEU A 100 4.69 12.36 2.28
CA LEU A 100 5.94 11.96 1.67
C LEU A 100 5.80 10.66 0.84
N ALA A 101 4.98 9.72 1.31
CA ALA A 101 4.61 8.52 0.56
C ALA A 101 3.84 8.87 -0.72
N ILE A 102 2.85 9.77 -0.63
CA ILE A 102 2.10 10.26 -1.80
C ILE A 102 3.05 10.92 -2.80
N TYR A 103 3.92 11.81 -2.31
CA TYR A 103 4.90 12.51 -3.13
C TYR A 103 5.81 11.54 -3.90
N TYR A 104 6.42 10.56 -3.22
CA TYR A 104 7.28 9.58 -3.87
C TYR A 104 6.53 8.61 -4.78
N SER A 105 5.29 8.27 -4.45
CA SER A 105 4.48 7.38 -5.28
C SER A 105 4.05 8.01 -6.62
N ARG A 106 4.15 9.35 -6.75
CA ARG A 106 3.64 10.10 -7.90
C ARG A 106 4.34 9.68 -9.21
N GLY A 107 3.54 9.16 -10.14
CA GLY A 107 4.02 8.61 -11.42
C GLY A 107 4.45 7.14 -11.36
N SER A 108 4.26 6.46 -10.23
CA SER A 108 4.46 5.00 -10.08
C SER A 108 3.20 4.27 -9.58
N GLU A 109 2.05 4.95 -9.62
CA GLU A 109 0.75 4.50 -9.07
C GLU A 109 0.36 3.11 -9.58
N TRP A 110 0.43 2.86 -10.88
CA TRP A 110 0.13 1.56 -11.48
C TRP A 110 1.07 0.44 -11.05
N ARG A 111 2.32 0.75 -10.68
CA ARG A 111 3.25 -0.25 -10.14
C ARG A 111 2.88 -0.58 -8.70
N GLY A 112 2.62 0.44 -7.89
CA GLY A 112 2.12 0.28 -6.52
C GLY A 112 0.82 -0.52 -6.46
N LEU A 113 -0.15 -0.21 -7.33
CA LEU A 113 -1.42 -0.91 -7.42
C LEU A 113 -1.22 -2.39 -7.78
N ARG A 114 -0.44 -2.71 -8.81
CA ARG A 114 -0.15 -4.10 -9.21
C ARG A 114 0.55 -4.88 -8.10
N LEU A 115 1.51 -4.25 -7.44
CA LEU A 115 2.24 -4.85 -6.32
C LEU A 115 1.29 -5.16 -5.15
N MET A 116 0.39 -4.23 -4.81
CA MET A 116 -0.62 -4.45 -3.77
C MET A 116 -1.64 -5.52 -4.16
N LEU A 117 -2.03 -5.59 -5.44
CA LEU A 117 -2.93 -6.63 -5.95
C LEU A 117 -2.34 -8.03 -5.74
N VAL A 118 -1.05 -8.23 -6.02
CA VAL A 118 -0.37 -9.51 -5.79
C VAL A 118 -0.40 -9.89 -4.31
N PHE A 119 -0.09 -8.95 -3.40
CA PHE A 119 -0.16 -9.22 -1.95
C PHE A 119 -1.57 -9.46 -1.45
N PHE A 120 -2.57 -8.79 -2.03
CA PHE A 120 -3.97 -9.02 -1.70
C PHE A 120 -4.42 -10.42 -2.13
N ALA A 121 -4.17 -10.79 -3.39
CA ALA A 121 -4.47 -12.11 -3.91
C ALA A 121 -3.74 -13.22 -3.15
N TRP A 122 -2.47 -13.00 -2.78
CA TRP A 122 -1.70 -13.91 -1.94
C TRP A 122 -2.32 -14.07 -0.54
N GLY A 123 -2.68 -12.96 0.11
CA GLY A 123 -3.29 -12.97 1.43
C GLY A 123 -4.63 -13.71 1.47
N GLU A 124 -5.51 -13.43 0.51
CA GLU A 124 -6.81 -14.11 0.39
C GLU A 124 -6.64 -15.58 -0.05
N GLY A 125 -5.74 -15.82 -1.01
CA GLY A 125 -5.45 -17.15 -1.54
C GLY A 125 -4.82 -18.11 -0.53
N LEU A 126 -4.15 -17.61 0.52
CA LEU A 126 -3.67 -18.44 1.62
C LEU A 126 -4.74 -18.71 2.70
N ARG A 127 -5.72 -17.81 2.86
CA ARG A 127 -6.78 -17.94 3.87
C ARG A 127 -7.95 -18.81 3.40
N LEU A 128 -8.39 -18.65 2.16
CA LEU A 128 -9.56 -19.32 1.59
C LEU A 128 -9.42 -20.87 1.55
N PRO A 129 -8.31 -21.47 1.10
CA PRO A 129 -8.16 -22.92 1.09
C PRO A 129 -8.15 -23.52 2.49
N CYS A 130 -7.59 -22.81 3.49
CA CYS A 130 -7.55 -23.31 4.86
C CYS A 130 -8.94 -23.30 5.51
N LEU A 131 -9.76 -22.29 5.22
CA LEU A 131 -11.18 -22.23 5.62
C LEU A 131 -12.02 -23.29 4.90
N TYR A 132 -11.74 -23.56 3.62
CA TYR A 132 -12.52 -24.48 2.79
C TYR A 132 -12.19 -25.96 3.03
N PHE A 133 -10.90 -26.31 3.12
CA PHE A 133 -10.44 -27.69 3.32
C PHE A 133 -10.30 -28.12 4.79
N GLY A 134 -10.70 -27.26 5.74
CA GLY A 134 -10.61 -27.60 7.16
C GLY A 134 -9.17 -27.81 7.64
N CYS A 135 -8.20 -27.01 7.17
CA CYS A 135 -6.81 -27.10 7.64
C CYS A 135 -6.65 -26.88 9.15
N TYR A 136 -7.69 -26.36 9.81
CA TYR A 136 -7.79 -26.23 11.26
C TYR A 136 -7.94 -27.57 12.01
N GLU A 137 -8.33 -28.65 11.33
CA GLU A 137 -8.50 -29.98 11.96
C GLU A 137 -7.16 -30.70 12.21
N ARG A 138 -6.08 -30.25 11.58
CA ARG A 138 -4.74 -30.86 11.70
C ARG A 138 -3.78 -29.84 12.30
N GLU A 139 -3.19 -30.16 13.46
CA GLU A 139 -2.29 -29.25 14.20
C GLU A 139 -1.18 -28.65 13.30
N TYR A 140 -0.60 -29.48 12.40
CA TYR A 140 0.41 -29.05 11.43
C TYR A 140 -0.10 -28.06 10.37
N GLY A 141 -1.39 -28.11 10.02
CA GLY A 141 -2.01 -27.22 9.04
C GLY A 141 -2.11 -25.78 9.52
N ILE A 142 -2.52 -25.59 10.78
CA ILE A 142 -2.56 -24.27 11.43
C ILE A 142 -1.16 -23.67 11.52
N VAL A 143 -0.18 -24.46 11.97
CA VAL A 143 1.21 -24.02 12.09
C VAL A 143 1.76 -23.60 10.73
N ALA A 144 1.53 -24.38 9.67
CA ALA A 144 1.95 -24.05 8.32
C ALA A 144 1.28 -22.77 7.80
N GLN A 145 -0.02 -22.58 8.05
CA GLN A 145 -0.77 -21.40 7.63
C GLN A 145 -0.27 -20.13 8.32
N ILE A 146 -0.10 -20.16 9.65
CA ILE A 146 0.44 -19.02 10.40
C ILE A 146 1.85 -18.70 9.89
N SER A 147 2.68 -19.72 9.69
CA SER A 147 4.05 -19.54 9.17
C SER A 147 4.07 -18.89 7.79
N LEU A 148 3.25 -19.37 6.85
CA LEU A 148 3.10 -18.79 5.51
C LEU A 148 2.57 -17.35 5.55
N PHE A 149 1.63 -17.07 6.45
CA PHE A 149 1.09 -15.72 6.63
C PHE A 149 2.16 -14.76 7.18
N CYS A 150 2.93 -15.18 8.19
CA CYS A 150 4.05 -14.43 8.73
C CYS A 150 5.13 -14.18 7.66
N LEU A 151 5.51 -15.20 6.90
CA LEU A 151 6.46 -15.07 5.79
C LEU A 151 5.94 -14.08 4.74
N GLY A 152 4.65 -14.16 4.39
CA GLY A 152 4.01 -13.22 3.47
C GLY A 152 4.09 -11.77 3.95
N ASN A 153 3.89 -11.52 5.25
CA ASN A 153 4.00 -10.17 5.82
C ASN A 153 5.43 -9.64 5.80
N VAL A 154 6.42 -10.48 6.11
CA VAL A 154 7.84 -10.11 6.03
C VAL A 154 8.23 -9.79 4.59
N LEU A 155 7.85 -10.66 3.65
CA LEU A 155 8.08 -10.45 2.23
C LEU A 155 7.41 -9.17 1.73
N LYS A 156 6.15 -8.92 2.13
CA LYS A 156 5.43 -7.69 1.80
C LYS A 156 6.20 -6.46 2.27
N TRP A 157 6.70 -6.48 3.50
CA TRP A 157 7.46 -5.37 4.05
C TRP A 157 8.78 -5.15 3.31
N VAL A 158 9.55 -6.20 3.02
CA VAL A 158 10.80 -6.12 2.25
C VAL A 158 10.54 -5.59 0.84
N VAL A 159 9.50 -6.08 0.17
CA VAL A 159 9.14 -5.62 -1.18
C VAL A 159 8.67 -4.16 -1.16
N CYS A 160 7.92 -3.73 -0.15
CA CYS A 160 7.54 -2.32 0.03
C CYS A 160 8.77 -1.43 0.28
N MET A 161 9.78 -1.93 0.98
CA MET A 161 11.06 -1.24 1.14
C MET A 161 11.82 -1.07 -0.18
N VAL A 162 11.86 -2.10 -1.02
CA VAL A 162 12.48 -2.01 -2.34
C VAL A 162 11.71 -1.05 -3.24
N TYR A 163 10.38 -1.16 -3.26
CA TYR A 163 9.50 -0.23 -3.96
C TYR A 163 9.71 1.21 -3.49
N PHE A 164 9.87 1.42 -2.18
CA PHE A 164 10.19 2.71 -1.60
C PHE A 164 11.48 3.30 -2.15
N ASN A 165 12.55 2.51 -2.17
CA ASN A 165 13.83 2.97 -2.67
C ASN A 165 13.78 3.31 -4.17
N ASP A 166 13.08 2.51 -5.00
CA ASP A 166 12.88 2.81 -6.43
C ASP A 166 12.08 4.11 -6.62
N CYS A 167 10.96 4.28 -5.90
CA CYS A 167 10.15 5.51 -5.95
C CYS A 167 10.94 6.74 -5.49
N LYS A 168 11.71 6.61 -4.41
CA LYS A 168 12.55 7.67 -3.86
C LYS A 168 13.64 8.08 -4.86
N ASN A 169 14.32 7.11 -5.50
CA ASN A 169 15.35 7.38 -6.50
C ASN A 169 14.77 8.13 -7.71
N ARG A 170 13.65 7.66 -8.25
CA ARG A 170 12.93 8.32 -9.35
C ARG A 170 12.50 9.73 -9.01
N ALA A 171 12.11 9.98 -7.77
CA ALA A 171 11.72 11.32 -7.32
C ALA A 171 12.92 12.27 -7.26
N PHE A 172 14.11 11.78 -6.90
CA PHE A 172 15.35 12.57 -6.95
C PHE A 172 15.78 12.85 -8.39
N GLU A 173 15.80 11.84 -9.26
CA GLU A 173 16.10 12.01 -10.69
C GLU A 173 15.19 13.07 -11.33
N LYS A 174 13.89 13.04 -11.03
CA LYS A 174 12.94 14.05 -11.53
C LYS A 174 13.22 15.46 -11.02
N LYS A 175 13.70 15.61 -9.78
CA LYS A 175 14.04 16.92 -9.22
C LYS A 175 15.28 17.50 -9.89
N GLU A 176 16.33 16.69 -10.01
CA GLU A 176 17.58 17.09 -10.67
C GLU A 176 17.32 17.52 -12.12
N CYS A 177 16.48 16.80 -12.87
CA CYS A 177 16.11 17.21 -14.23
C CYS A 177 15.33 18.52 -14.30
N VAL A 178 14.53 18.86 -13.29
CA VAL A 178 13.77 20.12 -13.26
C VAL A 178 14.70 21.28 -12.95
N GLU A 179 15.58 21.12 -11.95
CA GLU A 179 16.58 22.13 -11.59
C GLU A 179 17.52 22.45 -12.77
N SER A 180 17.99 21.44 -13.50
CA SER A 180 18.83 21.67 -14.70
C SER A 180 18.11 22.45 -15.81
N VAL A 181 16.79 22.28 -15.96
CA VAL A 181 16.00 23.00 -16.96
C VAL A 181 15.77 24.45 -16.53
N ASP A 182 15.49 24.70 -15.26
CA ASP A 182 15.32 26.06 -14.72
C ASP A 182 16.63 26.86 -14.83
N ASP A 183 17.79 26.24 -14.60
CA ASP A 183 19.11 26.87 -14.78
C ASP A 183 19.39 27.20 -16.26
N GLU A 184 19.06 26.30 -17.20
CA GLU A 184 19.20 26.55 -18.64
C GLU A 184 18.28 27.67 -19.14
N VAL A 185 17.04 27.74 -18.62
CA VAL A 185 16.09 28.81 -18.96
C VAL A 185 16.54 30.15 -18.38
N GLY A 186 17.03 30.19 -17.13
CA GLY A 186 17.58 31.39 -16.52
C GLY A 186 18.77 31.96 -17.31
N THR A 187 19.68 31.07 -17.73
CA THR A 187 20.85 31.43 -18.55
C THR A 187 20.45 32.00 -19.93
N GLN A 188 19.41 31.46 -20.56
CA GLN A 188 18.92 31.95 -21.85
C GLN A 188 18.20 33.31 -21.76
N VAL A 189 17.54 33.61 -20.64
CA VAL A 189 16.85 34.90 -20.44
C VAL A 189 17.85 36.04 -20.21
N GLU A 190 18.95 35.81 -19.48
CA GLU A 190 20.02 36.81 -19.34
C GLU A 190 20.70 37.12 -20.67
N ALA A 191 20.96 36.10 -21.51
CA ALA A 191 21.64 36.28 -22.80
C ALA A 191 20.83 37.02 -23.87
N VAL A 192 19.51 37.18 -23.71
CA VAL A 192 18.62 37.92 -24.63
C VAL A 192 18.36 39.36 -24.15
N GLY A 193 18.73 39.68 -22.91
CA GLY A 193 18.55 40.99 -22.30
C GLY A 193 19.70 41.98 -22.48
N GLU A 194 20.83 41.56 -23.06
CA GLU A 194 22.01 42.40 -23.36
C GLU A 194 22.05 42.90 -24.81
#